data_AF-A0A9D3QKP3-F1
#
_entry.id   AF-A0A9D3QKP3-F1
#
_cell.length_a   1.000
_cell.length_b   1.000
_cell.length_c   1.000
_cell.angle_alpha   90.00
_cell.angle_beta   90.00
_cell.angle_gamma   90.00
#
_symmetry.space_group_name_H-M   'P 1'
#
loop_
_entity.id
_entity.type
_entity.pdbx_description
1 polymer ?
#
loop_
_entity_poly.entity_id
_entity_poly.type
_entity_poly.pdbx_seq_one_letter_code
_entity_poly.pdbx_strand_id
1 'polypeptide(L)'
;MTGRGRTHATSPDCDQMSSPRMCSAHTGRCKATCSHVKTPNLPEVRRTGRERARFESKERGRATSAERATSPVKKTDHTSKRNNATCSPLNKVLTDTLDKLKIKKQLRSEATAVVNKIVENIIKHMRTTECFYNVKKRSTGSQYENVKISQPDEFDVMLTIPVQSVIVQPFDIEGAFYSAALKGYPRRHPLNTFVQEDGKSISATVMLAQFRTHVIKAVKHMADVKVERKKRGCPAVTLQIEENDLLIGLDVVLGLEVHSCWPPHTQDGFRVEEWLGAKTRRDFTFEPFFLVPKYEGAGNEQMDGVCAKDAWRISFSHVEKSILKNHSYSKTCCTTGGTQCCRKQCLKLLKYLLVQLKEKHPKELSKFSSYQAKTALFHACSVRCIPAFSVGFCWSWDGTRTGFRGVLG
;
A
#
# COMPACT_ATOMS: atom_id res chain seq x y z
N MET A 1 37.39 14.91 61.82
CA MET A 1 38.71 14.47 62.33
C MET A 1 38.71 12.94 62.48
N THR A 2 39.87 12.33 62.70
CA THR A 2 40.09 10.87 62.65
C THR A 2 39.80 10.17 63.98
N GLY A 3 39.42 8.89 63.92
CA GLY A 3 39.24 8.00 65.09
C GLY A 3 38.90 6.57 64.64
N ARG A 4 39.37 5.56 65.37
CA ARG A 4 39.16 4.12 65.05
C ARG A 4 38.45 3.41 66.22
N GLY A 5 37.67 2.37 65.91
CA GLY A 5 37.18 1.39 66.89
C GLY A 5 36.74 0.09 66.20
N ARG A 6 37.15 -1.06 66.74
CA ARG A 6 36.81 -2.42 66.26
C ARG A 6 36.73 -3.38 67.46
N THR A 7 35.66 -4.17 67.53
CA THR A 7 35.57 -5.53 68.12
C THR A 7 34.13 -6.02 67.83
N HIS A 8 33.91 -7.16 67.18
CA HIS A 8 33.77 -8.52 67.75
C HIS A 8 32.66 -8.67 68.82
N ALA A 9 31.86 -9.75 68.85
CA ALA A 9 31.45 -10.74 67.84
C ALA A 9 30.47 -11.75 68.49
N THR A 10 29.42 -12.18 67.78
CA THR A 10 28.77 -13.52 67.95
C THR A 10 27.74 -13.77 66.83
N SER A 11 27.88 -14.90 66.13
CA SER A 11 26.74 -15.70 65.66
C SER A 11 26.54 -16.87 66.66
N PRO A 12 25.48 -17.69 66.54
CA PRO A 12 25.67 -18.91 65.75
C PRO A 12 24.46 -19.30 64.87
N ASP A 13 24.74 -20.25 63.97
CA ASP A 13 23.89 -21.23 63.26
C ASP A 13 22.59 -20.79 62.55
N CYS A 14 22.28 -21.14 61.29
CA CYS A 14 22.57 -22.28 60.39
C CYS A 14 21.47 -23.37 60.33
N ASP A 15 21.38 -23.94 59.13
CA ASP A 15 20.74 -25.20 58.73
C ASP A 15 19.21 -25.37 58.74
N GLN A 16 18.64 -26.22 57.87
CA GLN A 16 18.90 -26.41 56.42
C GLN A 16 17.79 -27.27 55.80
N MET A 17 17.50 -27.06 54.50
CA MET A 17 16.77 -28.01 53.63
C MET A 17 15.28 -28.24 54.03
N SER A 18 14.37 -28.73 53.18
CA SER A 18 14.52 -29.57 51.99
C SER A 18 13.57 -29.22 50.83
N SER A 19 13.99 -29.60 49.62
CA SER A 19 13.19 -29.60 48.39
C SER A 19 12.90 -31.05 47.97
N PRO A 20 11.81 -31.29 47.21
CA PRO A 20 11.83 -32.24 46.09
C PRO A 20 11.42 -31.52 44.78
N ARG A 21 12.29 -31.33 43.77
CA ARG A 21 12.58 -32.28 42.67
C ARG A 21 11.37 -33.14 42.21
N MET A 22 11.12 -33.38 40.91
CA MET A 22 11.49 -32.73 39.64
C MET A 22 10.77 -33.50 38.50
N CYS A 23 10.36 -32.84 37.40
CA CYS A 23 10.23 -33.38 36.02
C CYS A 23 9.41 -32.41 35.14
N SER A 24 9.58 -32.32 33.81
CA SER A 24 10.76 -32.59 32.99
C SER A 24 10.65 -31.86 31.64
N ALA A 25 11.78 -31.63 30.98
CA ALA A 25 11.99 -30.76 29.82
C ALA A 25 10.92 -30.74 28.69
N HIS A 26 10.66 -29.54 28.15
CA HIS A 26 10.60 -29.31 26.69
C HIS A 26 11.02 -27.86 26.32
N THR A 27 12.28 -27.67 25.91
CA THR A 27 12.83 -26.36 25.54
C THR A 27 12.64 -26.05 24.05
N GLY A 28 11.53 -25.38 23.71
CA GLY A 28 11.18 -24.96 22.34
C GLY A 28 12.08 -23.84 21.76
N ARG A 29 13.35 -24.12 21.50
CA ARG A 29 14.34 -23.15 21.02
C ARG A 29 14.25 -22.95 19.50
N CYS A 30 13.34 -22.08 19.04
CA CYS A 30 13.16 -21.73 17.62
C CYS A 30 14.38 -20.99 16.99
N LYS A 31 15.46 -21.72 16.71
CA LYS A 31 16.56 -21.28 15.85
C LYS A 31 16.12 -21.34 14.38
N ALA A 32 15.59 -20.23 13.86
CA ALA A 32 15.46 -20.04 12.41
C ALA A 32 16.84 -19.74 11.78
N THR A 33 17.67 -20.77 11.62
CA THR A 33 18.96 -20.64 10.91
C THR A 33 18.74 -20.50 9.41
N CYS A 34 19.04 -19.32 8.86
CA CYS A 34 19.09 -19.13 7.42
C CYS A 34 20.36 -19.80 6.86
N SER A 35 20.24 -21.08 6.50
CA SER A 35 21.33 -21.87 5.92
C SER A 35 21.50 -21.59 4.43
N HIS A 36 22.71 -21.20 4.00
CA HIS A 36 23.06 -21.09 2.59
C HIS A 36 22.84 -22.43 1.86
N VAL A 37 21.92 -22.46 0.90
CA VAL A 37 21.90 -23.50 -0.14
C VAL A 37 23.01 -23.17 -1.14
N LYS A 38 23.99 -24.07 -1.25
CA LYS A 38 25.05 -23.97 -2.28
C LYS A 38 24.49 -24.33 -3.65
N THR A 39 24.89 -23.61 -4.68
CA THR A 39 24.69 -24.00 -6.08
C THR A 39 25.50 -25.26 -6.41
N PRO A 40 24.91 -26.28 -7.07
CA PRO A 40 25.69 -27.34 -7.70
C PRO A 40 26.45 -26.77 -8.92
N ASN A 41 27.73 -27.12 -9.05
CA ASN A 41 28.50 -26.80 -10.26
C ASN A 41 28.20 -27.82 -11.37
N LEU A 42 28.17 -27.36 -12.61
CA LEU A 42 28.39 -28.16 -13.81
C LEU A 42 29.59 -27.56 -14.58
N PRO A 43 30.44 -28.38 -15.23
CA PRO A 43 31.77 -27.95 -15.66
C PRO A 43 31.78 -27.18 -16.99
N GLU A 44 32.75 -26.27 -17.13
CA GLU A 44 33.00 -25.49 -18.35
C GLU A 44 34.11 -26.15 -19.20
N VAL A 45 33.86 -26.37 -20.51
CA VAL A 45 34.90 -26.76 -21.48
C VAL A 45 34.82 -25.94 -22.79
N ARG A 46 35.59 -24.85 -22.81
CA ARG A 46 36.38 -24.31 -23.95
C ARG A 46 35.78 -24.22 -25.37
N ARG A 47 35.28 -23.01 -25.66
CA ARG A 47 35.54 -22.16 -26.86
C ARG A 47 36.01 -22.77 -28.20
N THR A 48 35.15 -22.60 -29.22
CA THR A 48 35.45 -22.10 -30.59
C THR A 48 34.28 -21.22 -31.06
N GLY A 49 34.34 -20.39 -32.12
CA GLY A 49 35.51 -19.83 -32.83
C GLY A 49 35.24 -19.42 -34.29
N ARG A 50 35.26 -18.10 -34.61
CA ARG A 50 35.21 -17.49 -35.98
C ARG A 50 33.88 -17.69 -36.76
N GLU A 51 33.48 -16.93 -37.79
CA GLU A 51 33.95 -15.64 -38.39
C GLU A 51 32.74 -14.80 -38.97
N ARG A 52 32.94 -13.92 -39.98
CA ARG A 52 31.98 -12.88 -40.44
C ARG A 52 31.38 -13.09 -41.86
N ALA A 53 30.08 -12.80 -42.04
CA ALA A 53 29.38 -12.34 -43.27
C ALA A 53 27.91 -11.96 -42.88
N ARG A 54 27.14 -10.99 -43.41
CA ARG A 54 27.28 -9.85 -44.36
C ARG A 54 27.32 -10.08 -45.89
N PHE A 55 26.55 -9.25 -46.61
CA PHE A 55 26.39 -9.10 -48.09
C PHE A 55 25.71 -10.29 -48.81
N GLU A 56 24.82 -10.11 -49.81
CA GLU A 56 24.09 -8.90 -50.28
C GLU A 56 22.76 -9.24 -51.00
N SER A 57 22.05 -8.20 -51.47
CA SER A 57 20.72 -8.19 -52.09
C SER A 57 20.61 -8.83 -53.49
N LYS A 58 19.38 -9.15 -53.91
CA LYS A 58 18.98 -9.05 -55.32
C LYS A 58 17.47 -8.85 -55.53
N GLU A 59 17.10 -7.83 -56.30
CA GLU A 59 15.75 -7.62 -56.82
C GLU A 59 15.53 -8.32 -58.17
N ARG A 60 14.27 -8.67 -58.46
CA ARG A 60 13.55 -8.72 -59.77
C ARG A 60 12.25 -9.53 -59.56
N GLY A 61 11.11 -9.25 -60.21
CA GLY A 61 10.75 -8.20 -61.17
C GLY A 61 9.21 -8.12 -61.34
N ARG A 62 8.71 -7.23 -62.21
CA ARG A 62 7.28 -6.82 -62.28
C ARG A 62 6.59 -7.26 -63.59
N ALA A 63 5.45 -7.96 -63.48
CA ALA A 63 4.45 -8.22 -64.54
C ALA A 63 3.11 -8.64 -63.87
N THR A 64 2.05 -7.81 -63.80
CA THR A 64 1.01 -7.44 -64.79
C THR A 64 -0.17 -8.42 -64.96
N SER A 65 -1.33 -7.99 -64.45
CA SER A 65 -2.72 -8.16 -64.93
C SER A 65 -3.30 -9.53 -65.33
N ALA A 66 -4.40 -9.90 -64.65
CA ALA A 66 -5.65 -10.38 -65.27
C ALA A 66 -6.85 -10.25 -64.29
N GLU A 67 -8.07 -10.26 -64.81
CA GLU A 67 -9.35 -10.33 -64.06
C GLU A 67 -9.66 -11.79 -63.62
N ARG A 68 -10.78 -12.21 -63.00
CA ARG A 68 -12.15 -11.65 -62.85
C ARG A 68 -12.94 -12.39 -61.74
N ALA A 69 -14.23 -12.06 -61.62
CA ALA A 69 -15.32 -12.82 -60.99
C ALA A 69 -15.53 -12.69 -59.47
N THR A 70 -16.56 -11.94 -59.11
CA THR A 70 -17.15 -11.77 -57.77
C THR A 70 -18.41 -12.62 -57.57
N SER A 71 -18.99 -12.59 -56.36
CA SER A 71 -20.39 -12.95 -56.00
C SER A 71 -20.59 -14.34 -55.34
N PRO A 72 -21.73 -14.63 -54.66
CA PRO A 72 -21.74 -14.43 -53.20
C PRO A 72 -22.42 -15.54 -52.37
N VAL A 73 -21.94 -15.75 -51.13
CA VAL A 73 -22.62 -16.60 -50.14
C VAL A 73 -23.57 -15.77 -49.28
N LYS A 74 -24.83 -16.23 -49.16
CA LYS A 74 -25.91 -15.52 -48.46
C LYS A 74 -25.71 -15.54 -46.94
N LYS A 75 -26.02 -14.43 -46.27
CA LYS A 75 -26.29 -14.42 -44.82
C LYS A 75 -27.73 -14.91 -44.58
N THR A 76 -27.91 -15.92 -43.74
CA THR A 76 -29.20 -16.25 -43.15
C THR A 76 -29.41 -15.43 -41.88
N ASP A 77 -30.58 -14.81 -41.75
CA ASP A 77 -30.88 -13.91 -40.65
C ASP A 77 -31.62 -14.64 -39.52
N HIS A 78 -30.90 -14.91 -38.42
CA HIS A 78 -31.47 -15.49 -37.20
C HIS A 78 -31.62 -14.41 -36.13
N THR A 79 -32.66 -13.59 -36.28
CA THR A 79 -33.14 -12.64 -35.26
C THR A 79 -33.69 -13.37 -34.02
N SER A 80 -32.76 -13.90 -33.21
CA SER A 80 -33.06 -14.39 -31.87
C SER A 80 -33.49 -13.21 -31.00
N LYS A 81 -34.78 -13.16 -30.64
CA LYS A 81 -35.35 -12.12 -29.76
C LYS A 81 -34.73 -12.24 -28.38
N ARG A 82 -33.65 -11.47 -28.15
CA ARG A 82 -32.98 -11.38 -26.86
C ARG A 82 -33.89 -10.63 -25.90
N ASN A 83 -34.59 -11.37 -25.03
CA ASN A 83 -35.52 -10.81 -24.07
C ASN A 83 -34.86 -9.71 -23.24
N ASN A 84 -35.36 -8.47 -23.36
CA ASN A 84 -34.94 -7.34 -22.53
C ASN A 84 -35.42 -7.58 -21.10
N ALA A 85 -34.56 -8.18 -20.27
CA ALA A 85 -34.76 -8.19 -18.82
C ALA A 85 -34.94 -6.75 -18.34
N THR A 86 -36.08 -6.46 -17.73
CA THR A 86 -36.46 -5.10 -17.33
C THR A 86 -35.46 -4.52 -16.35
N CYS A 87 -34.67 -3.54 -16.81
CA CYS A 87 -33.66 -2.91 -15.98
C CYS A 87 -34.34 -2.17 -14.82
N SER A 88 -34.27 -2.75 -13.63
CA SER A 88 -34.91 -2.22 -12.42
C SER A 88 -34.57 -0.75 -12.22
N PRO A 89 -35.52 0.13 -11.80
CA PRO A 89 -35.25 1.56 -11.63
C PRO A 89 -34.01 1.86 -10.79
N LEU A 90 -33.72 1.04 -9.78
CA LEU A 90 -32.50 1.15 -8.97
C LEU A 90 -31.22 0.86 -9.76
N ASN A 91 -31.21 -0.11 -10.68
CA ASN A 91 -30.05 -0.38 -11.55
C ASN A 91 -29.75 0.82 -12.45
N LYS A 92 -30.80 1.51 -12.95
CA LYS A 92 -30.64 2.77 -13.69
C LYS A 92 -30.02 3.83 -12.80
N VAL A 93 -30.58 4.10 -11.62
CA VAL A 93 -30.03 5.10 -10.66
C VAL A 93 -28.56 4.83 -10.31
N LEU A 94 -28.16 3.57 -10.08
CA LEU A 94 -26.76 3.22 -9.81
C LEU A 94 -25.86 3.47 -11.03
N THR A 95 -26.34 3.20 -12.25
CA THR A 95 -25.59 3.43 -13.50
C THR A 95 -25.46 4.93 -13.79
N ASP A 96 -26.55 5.68 -13.75
CA ASP A 96 -26.60 7.14 -13.91
C ASP A 96 -25.69 7.84 -12.88
N THR A 97 -25.58 7.29 -11.66
CA THR A 97 -24.66 7.76 -10.62
C THR A 97 -23.20 7.44 -10.96
N LEU A 98 -22.89 6.20 -11.36
CA LEU A 98 -21.53 5.82 -11.79
C LEU A 98 -21.02 6.68 -12.95
N ASP A 99 -21.91 7.08 -13.85
CA ASP A 99 -21.60 7.94 -14.99
C ASP A 99 -21.31 9.39 -14.58
N LYS A 100 -22.05 9.94 -13.62
CA LYS A 100 -21.73 11.23 -12.99
C LYS A 100 -20.38 11.21 -12.25
N LEU A 101 -19.95 10.05 -11.76
CA LEU A 101 -18.65 9.86 -11.08
C LEU A 101 -17.48 9.56 -12.04
N LYS A 102 -17.67 9.64 -13.38
CA LYS A 102 -16.61 9.50 -14.38
C LYS A 102 -15.79 10.79 -14.50
N ILE A 103 -14.61 10.82 -13.86
CA ILE A 103 -13.60 11.87 -14.04
C ILE A 103 -13.19 11.95 -15.51
N LYS A 104 -13.24 13.14 -16.11
CA LYS A 104 -12.80 13.39 -17.50
C LYS A 104 -11.32 12.98 -17.68
N LYS A 105 -11.02 12.20 -18.73
CA LYS A 105 -9.66 11.68 -18.99
C LYS A 105 -8.61 12.79 -19.13
N GLN A 106 -8.99 13.91 -19.73
CA GLN A 106 -8.12 15.06 -19.99
C GLN A 106 -7.68 15.74 -18.68
N LEU A 107 -8.63 16.26 -17.89
CA LEU A 107 -8.40 16.83 -16.55
C LEU A 107 -7.57 15.92 -15.64
N ARG A 108 -7.82 14.60 -15.70
CA ARG A 108 -7.05 13.61 -14.95
C ARG A 108 -5.58 13.56 -15.40
N SER A 109 -5.31 13.68 -16.70
CA SER A 109 -3.96 13.67 -17.27
C SER A 109 -3.20 14.94 -16.89
N GLU A 110 -3.85 16.10 -17.01
CA GLU A 110 -3.30 17.43 -16.69
C GLU A 110 -2.91 17.52 -15.20
N ALA A 111 -3.86 17.29 -14.30
CA ALA A 111 -3.61 17.25 -12.85
C ALA A 111 -2.51 16.25 -12.46
N THR A 112 -2.45 15.08 -13.11
CA THR A 112 -1.40 14.08 -12.86
C THR A 112 -0.02 14.53 -13.35
N ALA A 113 0.08 15.28 -14.45
CA ALA A 113 1.35 15.81 -14.95
C ALA A 113 1.92 16.87 -14.00
N VAL A 114 1.08 17.78 -13.52
CA VAL A 114 1.43 18.85 -12.57
C VAL A 114 1.89 18.27 -11.23
N VAL A 115 1.12 17.33 -10.67
CA VAL A 115 1.50 16.61 -9.44
C VAL A 115 2.81 15.83 -9.62
N ASN A 116 3.05 15.19 -10.77
CA ASN A 116 4.33 14.51 -11.03
C ASN A 116 5.51 15.49 -11.04
N LYS A 117 5.41 16.62 -11.74
CA LYS A 117 6.42 17.69 -11.80
C LYS A 117 6.80 18.20 -10.40
N ILE A 118 5.80 18.46 -9.54
CA ILE A 118 6.01 18.90 -8.15
C ILE A 118 6.70 17.80 -7.32
N VAL A 119 6.20 16.57 -7.39
CA VAL A 119 6.77 15.43 -6.65
C VAL A 119 8.21 15.12 -7.08
N GLU A 120 8.52 15.25 -8.37
CA GLU A 120 9.87 15.03 -8.90
C GLU A 120 10.84 16.14 -8.48
N ASN A 121 10.39 17.40 -8.38
CA ASN A 121 11.17 18.47 -7.77
C ASN A 121 11.43 18.21 -6.27
N ILE A 122 10.41 17.78 -5.51
CA ILE A 122 10.56 17.39 -4.09
C ILE A 122 11.58 16.24 -3.95
N ILE A 123 11.48 15.20 -4.77
CA ILE A 123 12.43 14.08 -4.76
C ILE A 123 13.85 14.54 -5.13
N LYS A 124 13.99 15.43 -6.13
CA LYS A 124 15.29 16.01 -6.51
C LYS A 124 15.94 16.75 -5.33
N HIS A 125 15.17 17.56 -4.60
CA HIS A 125 15.66 18.26 -3.40
C HIS A 125 16.00 17.29 -2.25
N MET A 126 15.11 16.35 -1.93
CA MET A 126 15.36 15.32 -0.90
C MET A 126 16.65 14.53 -1.18
N ARG A 127 16.95 14.29 -2.47
CA ARG A 127 18.14 13.55 -2.91
C ARG A 127 19.47 14.29 -2.69
N THR A 128 19.46 15.59 -2.37
CA THR A 128 20.67 16.34 -1.97
C THR A 128 20.84 16.41 -0.45
N THR A 129 20.10 15.62 0.34
CA THR A 129 20.14 15.65 1.82
C THR A 129 20.73 14.36 2.39
N GLU A 130 21.52 14.47 3.46
CA GLU A 130 22.18 13.32 4.10
C GLU A 130 21.20 12.28 4.66
N CYS A 131 20.02 12.72 5.10
CA CYS A 131 19.02 11.87 5.75
C CYS A 131 17.94 11.31 4.81
N PHE A 132 17.75 11.88 3.60
CA PHE A 132 16.73 11.43 2.64
C PHE A 132 17.28 11.10 1.23
N TYR A 133 18.61 10.99 1.04
CA TYR A 133 19.22 10.76 -0.29
C TYR A 133 18.71 9.53 -1.05
N ASN A 134 18.25 8.49 -0.35
CA ASN A 134 17.81 7.21 -0.91
C ASN A 134 16.29 7.13 -1.15
N VAL A 135 15.57 8.26 -1.09
CA VAL A 135 14.09 8.30 -1.15
C VAL A 135 13.50 7.72 -2.45
N LYS A 136 12.44 6.91 -2.29
CA LYS A 136 11.67 6.27 -3.36
C LYS A 136 10.24 6.85 -3.43
N LYS A 137 9.70 7.02 -4.64
CA LYS A 137 8.29 7.42 -4.89
C LYS A 137 7.39 6.18 -4.82
N ARG A 138 6.38 6.20 -3.94
CA ARG A 138 5.32 5.18 -3.86
C ARG A 138 3.96 5.84 -4.11
N SER A 139 3.56 5.85 -5.38
CA SER A 139 2.23 6.30 -5.82
C SER A 139 1.14 5.30 -5.42
N THR A 140 0.56 5.44 -4.24
CA THR A 140 -0.57 4.63 -3.72
C THR A 140 -1.81 5.50 -3.53
N GLY A 141 -2.96 4.93 -3.19
CA GLY A 141 -4.18 5.72 -2.98
C GLY A 141 -5.09 5.85 -4.21
N SER A 142 -6.23 6.51 -4.03
CA SER A 142 -7.43 6.17 -4.82
C SER A 142 -7.36 6.57 -6.30
N GLN A 143 -6.59 7.61 -6.61
CA GLN A 143 -6.25 8.04 -7.96
C GLN A 143 -5.45 6.98 -8.72
N TYR A 144 -4.48 6.31 -8.07
CA TYR A 144 -3.64 5.28 -8.71
C TYR A 144 -4.27 3.87 -8.73
N GLU A 145 -5.42 3.71 -8.09
CA GLU A 145 -6.23 2.48 -7.99
C GLU A 145 -7.40 2.45 -9.01
N ASN A 146 -7.67 3.59 -9.65
CA ASN A 146 -8.87 3.90 -10.46
C ASN A 146 -10.19 3.95 -9.64
N VAL A 147 -10.12 4.27 -8.34
CA VAL A 147 -11.28 4.34 -7.42
C VAL A 147 -11.46 5.70 -6.73
N LYS A 148 -10.81 6.75 -7.27
CA LYS A 148 -11.22 8.15 -7.09
C LYS A 148 -12.57 8.39 -7.80
N ILE A 149 -13.31 9.36 -7.29
CA ILE A 149 -14.66 9.75 -7.72
C ILE A 149 -14.74 11.28 -7.84
N SER A 150 -15.74 11.77 -8.57
CA SER A 150 -16.03 13.20 -8.81
C SER A 150 -14.93 13.94 -9.58
N GLN A 151 -13.84 14.36 -8.93
CA GLN A 151 -12.78 15.19 -9.53
C GLN A 151 -11.37 14.58 -9.33
N PRO A 152 -10.35 15.03 -10.09
CA PRO A 152 -8.94 14.70 -9.85
C PRO A 152 -8.29 15.75 -8.92
N ASP A 153 -8.94 16.02 -7.80
CA ASP A 153 -8.67 17.12 -6.83
C ASP A 153 -7.81 16.71 -5.62
N GLU A 154 -7.48 15.42 -5.50
CA GLU A 154 -6.83 14.82 -4.32
C GLU A 154 -5.85 13.72 -4.76
N PHE A 155 -4.60 13.84 -4.35
CA PHE A 155 -3.52 12.90 -4.65
C PHE A 155 -2.75 12.50 -3.39
N ASP A 156 -2.77 11.21 -3.04
CA ASP A 156 -1.85 10.63 -2.06
C ASP A 156 -0.50 10.31 -2.73
N VAL A 157 0.63 10.76 -2.16
CA VAL A 157 1.97 10.32 -2.59
C VAL A 157 2.83 10.00 -1.38
N MET A 158 3.21 8.73 -1.23
CA MET A 158 4.13 8.33 -0.18
C MET A 158 5.58 8.40 -0.69
N LEU A 159 6.46 9.07 0.08
CA LEU A 159 7.89 9.13 -0.15
C LEU A 159 8.59 8.27 0.91
N THR A 160 9.31 7.25 0.47
CA THR A 160 9.73 6.15 1.33
C THR A 160 11.24 6.00 1.44
N ILE A 161 11.71 5.77 2.67
CA ILE A 161 13.12 5.56 3.01
C ILE A 161 13.35 4.07 3.28
N PRO A 162 14.14 3.35 2.46
CA PRO A 162 14.39 1.92 2.65
C PRO A 162 15.24 1.66 3.89
N VAL A 163 14.78 0.73 4.74
CA VAL A 163 15.48 0.30 5.96
C VAL A 163 15.59 -1.22 6.02
N GLN A 164 16.79 -1.72 6.32
CA GLN A 164 17.13 -3.15 6.38
C GLN A 164 17.49 -3.63 7.80
N SER A 165 17.71 -2.70 8.73
CA SER A 165 18.21 -2.97 10.08
C SER A 165 17.40 -2.18 11.10
N VAL A 166 16.10 -2.44 11.12
CA VAL A 166 15.15 -1.88 12.10
C VAL A 166 14.50 -3.01 12.88
N ILE A 167 14.47 -2.87 14.19
CA ILE A 167 13.66 -3.66 15.12
C ILE A 167 12.31 -2.94 15.21
N VAL A 168 11.22 -3.68 15.01
CA VAL A 168 9.85 -3.16 15.06
C VAL A 168 9.13 -3.89 16.19
N GLN A 169 8.66 -3.15 17.20
CA GLN A 169 7.96 -3.70 18.37
C GLN A 169 6.55 -3.12 18.43
N PRO A 170 5.51 -3.89 18.82
CA PRO A 170 4.16 -3.35 19.00
C PRO A 170 4.16 -2.18 19.97
N PHE A 171 3.36 -1.15 19.65
CA PHE A 171 3.08 -0.03 20.54
C PHE A 171 1.65 -0.09 21.10
N ASP A 172 0.74 -0.74 20.38
CA ASP A 172 -0.66 -0.93 20.76
C ASP A 172 -1.03 -2.41 20.90
N ILE A 173 -2.13 -2.67 21.61
CA ILE A 173 -2.75 -4.00 21.69
C ILE A 173 -3.54 -4.39 20.42
N GLU A 174 -3.89 -3.41 19.57
CA GLU A 174 -4.60 -3.65 18.30
C GLU A 174 -3.65 -4.04 17.16
N GLY A 175 -2.33 -3.92 17.36
CA GLY A 175 -1.29 -4.30 16.41
C GLY A 175 -1.20 -3.41 15.17
N ALA A 176 -1.72 -2.18 15.22
CA ALA A 176 -1.67 -1.20 14.14
C ALA A 176 -0.50 -0.20 14.29
N PHE A 177 -0.02 0.02 15.52
CA PHE A 177 1.03 0.98 15.86
C PHE A 177 2.27 0.26 16.42
N TYR A 178 3.45 0.80 16.13
CA TYR A 178 4.73 0.17 16.43
C TYR A 178 5.77 1.22 16.84
N SER A 179 6.67 0.86 17.74
CA SER A 179 7.97 1.55 17.84
C SER A 179 8.92 0.99 16.78
N ALA A 180 9.86 1.83 16.33
CA ALA A 180 10.87 1.47 15.35
C ALA A 180 12.25 1.89 15.87
N ALA A 181 13.18 0.95 15.99
CA ALA A 181 14.51 1.18 16.55
C ALA A 181 15.62 0.63 15.64
N LEU A 182 16.78 1.28 15.59
CA LEU A 182 17.91 0.79 14.78
C LEU A 182 18.53 -0.47 15.40
N LYS A 183 18.80 -1.47 14.55
CA LYS A 183 19.42 -2.73 14.96
C LYS A 183 20.93 -2.55 15.11
N GLY A 184 21.33 -2.01 16.25
CA GLY A 184 22.72 -1.62 16.55
C GLY A 184 23.05 -0.21 16.06
N TYR A 185 24.34 0.15 16.09
CA TYR A 185 24.83 1.49 15.80
C TYR A 185 25.71 1.53 14.54
N PRO A 186 25.15 1.62 13.31
CA PRO A 186 25.96 1.90 12.13
C PRO A 186 26.49 3.34 12.23
N ARG A 187 27.81 3.52 12.21
CA ARG A 187 28.48 4.85 12.34
C ARG A 187 28.04 5.88 11.28
N ARG A 188 27.38 5.45 10.20
CA ARG A 188 26.80 6.30 9.15
C ARG A 188 25.44 5.75 8.67
N HIS A 189 24.46 5.61 9.56
CA HIS A 189 23.07 5.33 9.13
C HIS A 189 22.35 6.65 8.82
N PRO A 190 21.54 6.75 7.73
CA PRO A 190 20.88 8.01 7.36
C PRO A 190 19.86 8.49 8.40
N LEU A 191 19.39 7.59 9.26
CA LEU A 191 18.42 7.89 10.32
C LEU A 191 19.06 8.19 11.68
N ASN A 192 20.39 8.22 11.80
CA ASN A 192 21.07 8.54 13.07
C ASN A 192 20.68 9.93 13.60
N THR A 193 20.28 10.86 12.74
CA THR A 193 19.80 12.22 13.09
C THR A 193 18.40 12.24 13.72
N PHE A 194 17.70 11.09 13.73
CA PHE A 194 16.34 10.94 14.27
C PHE A 194 16.27 9.96 15.44
N VAL A 195 17.41 9.44 15.90
CA VAL A 195 17.50 8.53 17.04
C VAL A 195 17.32 9.33 18.34
N GLN A 196 16.53 8.78 19.26
CA GLN A 196 16.24 9.37 20.57
C GLN A 196 17.40 9.18 21.56
N GLU A 197 17.26 9.75 22.76
CA GLU A 197 18.28 9.71 23.83
C GLU A 197 18.58 8.27 24.32
N ASP A 198 17.70 7.31 24.04
CA ASP A 198 17.92 5.86 24.26
C ASP A 198 18.98 5.24 23.34
N GLY A 199 19.44 6.00 22.33
CA GLY A 199 20.41 5.59 21.32
C GLY A 199 19.88 4.60 20.29
N LYS A 200 18.57 4.30 20.26
CA LYS A 200 18.01 3.24 19.40
C LYS A 200 16.74 3.65 18.69
N SER A 201 15.78 4.25 19.39
CA SER A 201 14.41 4.46 18.91
C SER A 201 14.32 5.66 17.97
N ILE A 202 13.68 5.49 16.81
CA ILE A 202 13.57 6.49 15.75
C ILE A 202 12.34 7.37 16.01
N SER A 203 12.57 8.65 16.32
CA SER A 203 11.49 9.63 16.55
C SER A 203 10.73 9.92 15.25
N ALA A 204 9.47 9.47 15.20
CA ALA A 204 8.55 9.80 14.12
C ALA A 204 8.28 11.32 14.04
N THR A 205 8.21 12.01 15.19
CA THR A 205 7.94 13.45 15.25
C THR A 205 9.12 14.30 14.73
N VAL A 206 10.36 14.00 15.12
CA VAL A 206 11.54 14.75 14.64
C VAL A 206 11.80 14.46 13.16
N MET A 207 11.67 13.19 12.72
CA MET A 207 11.85 12.84 11.31
C MET A 207 10.79 13.50 10.41
N LEU A 208 9.51 13.52 10.82
CA LEU A 208 8.46 14.21 10.09
C LEU A 208 8.65 15.75 10.08
N ALA A 209 9.23 16.33 11.13
CA ALA A 209 9.53 17.77 11.18
C ALA A 209 10.64 18.16 10.19
N GLN A 210 11.75 17.41 10.13
CA GLN A 210 12.79 17.64 9.12
C GLN A 210 12.27 17.38 7.70
N PHE A 211 11.54 16.28 7.49
CA PHE A 211 10.91 15.96 6.20
C PHE A 211 10.01 17.10 5.71
N ARG A 212 9.11 17.60 6.55
CA ARG A 212 8.25 18.75 6.21
C ARG A 212 9.06 20.00 5.90
N THR A 213 10.15 20.24 6.61
CA THR A 213 11.07 21.37 6.33
C THR A 213 11.69 21.25 4.93
N HIS A 214 12.07 20.05 4.50
CA HIS A 214 12.60 19.81 3.16
C HIS A 214 11.53 19.85 2.05
N VAL A 215 10.30 19.39 2.30
CA VAL A 215 9.18 19.59 1.35
C VAL A 215 8.93 21.09 1.13
N ILE A 216 8.86 21.89 2.22
CA ILE A 216 8.69 23.34 2.15
C ILE A 216 9.84 24.00 1.35
N LYS A 217 11.10 23.63 1.64
CA LYS A 217 12.27 24.15 0.90
C LYS A 217 12.21 23.83 -0.60
N ALA A 218 11.75 22.64 -0.97
CA ALA A 218 11.65 22.23 -2.37
C ALA A 218 10.60 23.03 -3.17
N VAL A 219 9.43 23.32 -2.55
CA VAL A 219 8.32 24.02 -3.23
C VAL A 219 8.35 25.55 -3.05
N LYS A 220 9.23 26.10 -2.20
CA LYS A 220 9.30 27.55 -1.87
C LYS A 220 9.32 28.49 -3.09
N HIS A 221 9.88 28.04 -4.21
CA HIS A 221 10.04 28.84 -5.44
C HIS A 221 8.99 28.53 -6.51
N MET A 222 7.91 27.82 -6.16
CA MET A 222 6.79 27.50 -7.04
C MET A 222 5.60 28.37 -6.63
N ALA A 223 5.25 29.38 -7.44
CA ALA A 223 4.22 30.37 -7.10
C ALA A 223 2.84 29.73 -6.85
N ASP A 224 2.55 28.68 -7.61
CA ASP A 224 1.24 28.02 -7.69
C ASP A 224 1.04 26.95 -6.59
N VAL A 225 2.00 26.81 -5.66
CA VAL A 225 2.03 25.74 -4.64
C VAL A 225 2.05 26.32 -3.22
N LYS A 226 0.91 26.24 -2.53
CA LYS A 226 0.70 26.68 -1.15
C LYS A 226 0.84 25.48 -0.21
N VAL A 227 1.44 25.64 0.97
CA VAL A 227 1.64 24.55 1.96
C VAL A 227 0.64 24.70 3.11
N GLU A 228 -0.22 23.71 3.34
CA GLU A 228 -1.20 23.80 4.43
C GLU A 228 -0.53 23.75 5.82
N ARG A 229 -1.18 24.37 6.81
CA ARG A 229 -0.80 24.28 8.23
C ARG A 229 -0.82 22.82 8.71
N LYS A 230 0.20 22.39 9.45
CA LYS A 230 0.30 21.03 10.02
C LYS A 230 -0.91 20.74 10.93
N LYS A 231 -1.72 19.74 10.55
CA LYS A 231 -2.83 19.20 11.33
C LYS A 231 -2.28 18.24 12.41
N ARG A 232 -2.87 18.20 13.61
CA ARG A 232 -2.43 17.29 14.70
C ARG A 232 -2.64 15.83 14.29
N GLY A 233 -1.69 14.94 14.62
CA GLY A 233 -1.74 13.51 14.27
C GLY A 233 -1.63 13.17 12.78
N CYS A 234 -1.54 14.16 11.88
CA CYS A 234 -1.48 13.92 10.44
C CYS A 234 -0.04 13.55 9.98
N PRO A 235 0.16 12.43 9.27
CA PRO A 235 1.47 12.01 8.74
C PRO A 235 1.87 12.72 7.44
N ALA A 236 0.97 13.52 6.86
CA ALA A 236 1.15 14.13 5.54
C ALA A 236 1.66 15.59 5.62
N VAL A 237 2.36 15.99 4.57
CA VAL A 237 2.59 17.39 4.23
C VAL A 237 1.65 17.73 3.08
N THR A 238 0.45 18.21 3.42
CA THR A 238 -0.55 18.65 2.44
C THR A 238 -0.08 19.90 1.71
N LEU A 239 -0.09 19.83 0.38
CA LEU A 239 0.11 20.94 -0.54
C LEU A 239 -1.22 21.25 -1.23
N GLN A 240 -1.51 22.53 -1.45
CA GLN A 240 -2.58 23.02 -2.31
C GLN A 240 -1.92 23.59 -3.57
N ILE A 241 -2.38 23.16 -4.73
CA ILE A 241 -1.84 23.52 -6.04
C ILE A 241 -2.95 24.18 -6.84
N GLU A 242 -2.67 25.31 -7.48
CA GLU A 242 -3.65 26.11 -8.20
C GLU A 242 -3.36 26.07 -9.71
N GLU A 243 -4.19 25.37 -10.48
CA GLU A 243 -3.92 25.03 -11.89
C GLU A 243 -5.21 25.11 -12.71
N ASN A 244 -5.34 26.13 -13.57
CA ASN A 244 -6.49 26.35 -14.46
C ASN A 244 -7.85 26.24 -13.74
N ASP A 245 -8.04 27.07 -12.70
CA ASP A 245 -9.20 27.12 -11.79
C ASP A 245 -9.48 25.83 -10.98
N LEU A 246 -8.64 24.79 -11.10
CA LEU A 246 -8.70 23.60 -10.27
C LEU A 246 -7.73 23.70 -9.09
N LEU A 247 -8.28 23.66 -7.87
CA LEU A 247 -7.50 23.51 -6.64
C LEU A 247 -7.22 22.02 -6.39
N ILE A 248 -5.96 21.61 -6.48
CA ILE A 248 -5.51 20.22 -6.29
C ILE A 248 -4.82 20.07 -4.94
N GLY A 249 -5.36 19.22 -4.07
CA GLY A 249 -4.71 18.75 -2.85
C GLY A 249 -3.71 17.61 -3.15
N LEU A 250 -2.48 17.74 -2.63
CA LEU A 250 -1.43 16.73 -2.72
C LEU A 250 -0.89 16.42 -1.32
N ASP A 251 -1.21 15.23 -0.80
CA ASP A 251 -0.74 14.75 0.51
C ASP A 251 0.58 13.99 0.34
N VAL A 252 1.69 14.66 0.69
CA VAL A 252 3.03 14.05 0.65
C VAL A 252 3.33 13.36 1.99
N VAL A 253 3.22 12.04 2.02
CA VAL A 253 3.34 11.21 3.24
C VAL A 253 4.75 10.64 3.37
N LEU A 254 5.39 10.81 4.52
CA LEU A 254 6.65 10.11 4.84
C LEU A 254 6.36 8.64 5.20
N GLY A 255 7.23 7.71 4.78
CA GLY A 255 7.25 6.36 5.33
C GLY A 255 8.63 5.70 5.38
N LEU A 256 8.81 4.75 6.29
CA LEU A 256 9.92 3.79 6.25
C LEU A 256 9.47 2.56 5.45
N GLU A 257 10.32 2.09 4.52
CA GLU A 257 10.10 0.88 3.73
C GLU A 257 10.91 -0.27 4.37
N VAL A 258 10.23 -1.11 5.14
CA VAL A 258 10.87 -2.09 6.05
C VAL A 258 11.04 -3.42 5.35
N HIS A 259 12.30 -3.78 5.08
CA HIS A 259 12.67 -5.03 4.41
C HIS A 259 12.83 -6.20 5.41
N SER A 260 11.73 -6.58 6.08
CA SER A 260 11.64 -7.78 6.92
C SER A 260 10.30 -8.49 6.74
N CYS A 261 10.15 -9.67 7.36
CA CYS A 261 8.85 -10.30 7.55
C CYS A 261 7.86 -9.32 8.20
N TRP A 262 6.59 -9.41 7.82
CA TRP A 262 5.52 -8.60 8.41
C TRP A 262 5.31 -8.93 9.91
N PRO A 263 4.81 -7.99 10.75
CA PRO A 263 4.60 -8.24 12.17
C PRO A 263 3.59 -9.35 12.47
N PRO A 264 3.71 -10.09 13.60
CA PRO A 264 2.84 -11.23 13.94
C PRO A 264 1.34 -10.93 13.87
N HIS A 265 0.89 -9.75 14.33
CA HIS A 265 -0.52 -9.32 14.29
C HIS A 265 -1.15 -9.32 12.89
N THR A 266 -0.34 -9.35 11.83
CA THR A 266 -0.83 -9.35 10.43
C THR A 266 -1.15 -10.75 9.88
N GLN A 267 -0.75 -11.82 10.58
CA GLN A 267 -0.79 -13.18 10.03
C GLN A 267 -2.22 -13.65 9.74
N ASP A 268 -3.13 -13.52 10.71
CA ASP A 268 -4.52 -14.03 10.62
C ASP A 268 -5.51 -13.06 9.98
N GLY A 269 -5.15 -11.78 9.85
CA GLY A 269 -5.99 -10.75 9.24
C GLY A 269 -6.00 -10.80 7.71
N PHE A 270 -4.89 -11.20 7.09
CA PHE A 270 -4.73 -11.15 5.64
C PHE A 270 -5.23 -12.41 4.91
N ARG A 271 -6.54 -12.65 4.99
CA ARG A 271 -7.26 -13.79 4.41
C ARG A 271 -7.65 -13.51 2.96
N VAL A 272 -6.84 -14.00 2.01
CA VAL A 272 -7.07 -13.82 0.55
C VAL A 272 -6.84 -15.09 -0.27
N GLU A 273 -6.59 -16.23 0.38
CA GLU A 273 -6.27 -17.50 -0.27
C GLU A 273 -7.41 -18.01 -1.15
N GLU A 274 -8.65 -17.92 -0.67
CA GLU A 274 -9.86 -18.31 -1.40
C GLU A 274 -10.23 -17.31 -2.52
N TRP A 275 -9.73 -16.07 -2.42
CA TRP A 275 -10.03 -14.98 -3.37
C TRP A 275 -9.02 -14.88 -4.51
N LEU A 276 -7.74 -14.83 -4.15
CA LEU A 276 -6.62 -14.50 -5.03
C LEU A 276 -5.60 -15.65 -5.14
N GLY A 277 -5.78 -16.72 -4.37
CA GLY A 277 -4.88 -17.87 -4.30
C GLY A 277 -3.80 -17.72 -3.23
N ALA A 278 -3.47 -18.82 -2.56
CA ALA A 278 -2.42 -18.87 -1.52
C ALA A 278 -1.03 -18.44 -2.03
N LYS A 279 -0.74 -18.62 -3.33
CA LYS A 279 0.46 -18.02 -3.94
C LYS A 279 0.43 -16.50 -3.86
N THR A 280 -0.67 -15.85 -4.24
CA THR A 280 -0.78 -14.39 -4.24
C THR A 280 -0.67 -13.81 -2.82
N ARG A 281 -1.22 -14.50 -1.79
CA ARG A 281 -0.97 -14.14 -0.38
C ARG A 281 0.52 -14.18 -0.06
N ARG A 282 1.20 -15.29 -0.39
CA ARG A 282 2.64 -15.49 -0.15
C ARG A 282 3.51 -14.45 -0.86
N ASP A 283 3.21 -14.18 -2.13
CA ASP A 283 3.95 -13.20 -2.93
C ASP A 283 3.82 -11.79 -2.29
N PHE A 284 2.65 -11.43 -1.76
CA PHE A 284 2.47 -10.19 -0.99
C PHE A 284 3.20 -10.18 0.36
N THR A 285 3.16 -11.27 1.15
CA THR A 285 3.83 -11.31 2.46
C THR A 285 5.37 -11.32 2.38
N PHE A 286 5.93 -11.42 1.17
CA PHE A 286 7.34 -11.17 0.89
C PHE A 286 7.65 -9.72 0.40
N GLU A 287 6.65 -8.90 0.08
CA GLU A 287 6.86 -7.46 -0.18
C GLU A 287 7.13 -6.70 1.14
N PRO A 288 7.98 -5.65 1.14
CA PRO A 288 8.27 -4.88 2.35
C PRO A 288 7.04 -4.12 2.83
N PHE A 289 6.77 -4.15 4.14
CA PHE A 289 5.72 -3.32 4.73
C PHE A 289 6.20 -1.88 4.98
N PHE A 290 5.26 -0.97 5.20
CA PHE A 290 5.56 0.45 5.39
C PHE A 290 5.12 0.92 6.78
N LEU A 291 5.91 1.80 7.39
CA LEU A 291 5.62 2.47 8.65
C LEU A 291 5.47 3.97 8.39
N VAL A 292 4.36 4.59 8.81
CA VAL A 292 4.07 6.03 8.63
C VAL A 292 3.97 6.76 9.98
N PRO A 293 4.41 8.03 10.08
CA PRO A 293 4.46 8.78 11.34
C PRO A 293 3.06 9.32 11.73
N LYS A 294 2.17 8.41 12.15
CA LYS A 294 0.82 8.70 12.64
C LYS A 294 0.66 8.14 14.05
N TYR A 295 -0.03 8.92 14.89
CA TYR A 295 -0.55 8.52 16.20
C TYR A 295 -2.02 8.91 16.35
N GLU A 296 -2.67 8.40 17.40
CA GLU A 296 -4.02 8.77 17.84
C GLU A 296 -3.98 9.09 19.36
N GLY A 297 -5.06 9.58 19.95
CA GLY A 297 -5.06 10.00 21.37
C GLY A 297 -4.17 11.23 21.68
N ALA A 298 -3.70 11.36 22.92
CA ALA A 298 -2.77 12.42 23.29
C ALA A 298 -1.32 11.94 23.13
N GLY A 299 -0.61 12.45 22.12
CA GLY A 299 0.79 12.09 21.80
C GLY A 299 1.86 12.25 22.91
N ASN A 300 1.49 12.68 24.11
CA ASN A 300 2.33 12.72 25.31
C ASN A 300 2.19 11.46 26.18
N GLU A 301 1.15 10.63 25.97
CA GLU A 301 1.00 9.29 26.54
C GLU A 301 2.26 8.46 26.20
N GLN A 302 2.73 7.66 27.16
CA GLN A 302 3.91 6.81 26.98
C GLN A 302 3.57 5.35 27.19
N MET A 303 4.15 4.49 26.35
CA MET A 303 4.13 3.03 26.51
C MET A 303 5.53 2.51 26.22
N ASP A 304 6.06 1.68 27.14
CA ASP A 304 7.43 1.15 27.13
C ASP A 304 8.53 2.20 26.85
N GLY A 305 8.36 3.40 27.40
CA GLY A 305 9.28 4.54 27.26
C GLY A 305 9.16 5.33 25.95
N VAL A 306 8.30 4.89 25.01
CA VAL A 306 8.05 5.59 23.75
C VAL A 306 6.83 6.52 23.91
N CYS A 307 6.95 7.78 23.52
CA CYS A 307 5.81 8.69 23.43
C CYS A 307 4.91 8.30 22.25
N ALA A 308 3.59 8.35 22.41
CA ALA A 308 2.63 8.06 21.33
C ALA A 308 2.86 8.94 20.08
N LYS A 309 3.32 10.20 20.21
CA LYS A 309 3.71 11.07 19.07
C LYS A 309 4.86 10.53 18.21
N ASP A 310 5.61 9.54 18.70
CA ASP A 310 6.76 8.91 18.08
C ASP A 310 6.50 7.43 17.69
N ALA A 311 5.27 6.95 17.91
CA ALA A 311 4.79 5.70 17.35
C ALA A 311 4.58 5.79 15.83
N TRP A 312 4.72 4.65 15.17
CA TRP A 312 4.60 4.49 13.73
C TRP A 312 3.44 3.55 13.40
N ARG A 313 2.48 4.00 12.58
CA ARG A 313 1.39 3.13 12.13
C ARG A 313 1.81 2.31 10.91
N ILE A 314 1.43 1.04 10.86
CA ILE A 314 1.65 0.20 9.67
C ILE A 314 0.79 0.66 8.47
N SER A 315 1.26 0.35 7.26
CA SER A 315 0.60 0.70 5.99
C SER A 315 0.81 -0.34 4.90
N PHE A 316 -0.30 -0.90 4.39
CA PHE A 316 -0.34 -1.87 3.30
C PHE A 316 -0.87 -1.28 1.98
N SER A 317 -0.87 0.04 1.84
CA SER A 317 -1.40 0.78 0.67
C SER A 317 -0.87 0.33 -0.70
N HIS A 318 0.29 -0.34 -0.74
CA HIS A 318 0.86 -0.95 -1.95
C HIS A 318 0.20 -2.31 -2.28
N VAL A 319 0.05 -3.21 -1.30
CA VAL A 319 -0.71 -4.46 -1.41
C VAL A 319 -2.18 -4.17 -1.73
N GLU A 320 -2.82 -3.24 -1.00
CA GLU A 320 -4.21 -2.83 -1.24
C GLU A 320 -4.42 -2.34 -2.69
N LYS A 321 -3.46 -1.59 -3.23
CA LYS A 321 -3.46 -1.13 -4.62
C LYS A 321 -3.28 -2.30 -5.59
N SER A 322 -2.44 -3.28 -5.25
CA SER A 322 -2.24 -4.49 -6.07
C SER A 322 -3.48 -5.38 -6.07
N ILE A 323 -4.15 -5.55 -4.92
CA ILE A 323 -5.45 -6.21 -4.79
C ILE A 323 -6.51 -5.48 -5.63
N LEU A 324 -6.61 -4.16 -5.53
CA LEU A 324 -7.56 -3.40 -6.37
C LEU A 324 -7.21 -3.47 -7.86
N LYS A 325 -5.96 -3.69 -8.26
CA LYS A 325 -5.64 -4.04 -9.66
C LYS A 325 -6.11 -5.46 -9.98
N ASN A 326 -5.66 -6.44 -9.21
CA ASN A 326 -5.84 -7.88 -9.42
C ASN A 326 -6.97 -8.44 -8.54
N HIS A 327 -8.17 -7.88 -8.70
CA HIS A 327 -9.29 -8.00 -7.75
C HIS A 327 -10.15 -9.27 -7.93
N SER A 328 -9.56 -10.36 -8.45
CA SER A 328 -10.24 -11.58 -8.84
C SER A 328 -9.26 -12.74 -9.00
N TYR A 329 -9.73 -13.96 -8.76
CA TYR A 329 -8.98 -15.19 -9.05
C TYR A 329 -8.58 -15.30 -10.54
N SER A 330 -9.48 -14.86 -11.45
CA SER A 330 -9.15 -14.80 -12.87
C SER A 330 -8.29 -13.58 -13.19
N LYS A 331 -7.10 -13.85 -13.74
CA LYS A 331 -6.14 -12.84 -14.23
C LYS A 331 -6.66 -11.99 -15.40
N THR A 332 -7.74 -12.42 -16.07
CA THR A 332 -8.39 -11.67 -17.16
C THR A 332 -9.57 -10.80 -16.68
N CYS A 333 -9.84 -10.74 -15.37
CA CYS A 333 -10.96 -9.94 -14.88
C CYS A 333 -10.75 -8.45 -15.14
N CYS A 334 -11.69 -7.83 -15.86
CA CYS A 334 -11.64 -6.46 -16.36
C CYS A 334 -10.45 -6.13 -17.29
N THR A 335 -9.81 -7.11 -17.93
CA THR A 335 -8.82 -6.87 -18.99
C THR A 335 -9.47 -6.75 -20.37
N THR A 336 -8.72 -6.29 -21.38
CA THR A 336 -9.11 -6.44 -22.79
C THR A 336 -9.39 -7.91 -23.09
N GLY A 337 -10.50 -8.21 -23.77
CA GLY A 337 -10.96 -9.58 -24.06
C GLY A 337 -11.44 -10.39 -22.84
N GLY A 338 -11.44 -9.80 -21.63
CA GLY A 338 -11.80 -10.47 -20.39
C GLY A 338 -13.16 -10.05 -19.82
N THR A 339 -13.67 -10.84 -18.86
CA THR A 339 -14.98 -10.59 -18.23
C THR A 339 -14.93 -9.39 -17.29
N GLN A 340 -15.87 -8.46 -17.47
CA GLN A 340 -16.03 -7.28 -16.61
C GLN A 340 -16.74 -7.66 -15.30
N CYS A 341 -16.41 -6.97 -14.21
CA CYS A 341 -17.08 -7.13 -12.91
C CYS A 341 -17.45 -5.77 -12.30
N CYS A 342 -18.29 -5.77 -11.27
CA CYS A 342 -18.78 -4.56 -10.60
C CYS A 342 -18.02 -4.15 -9.33
N ARG A 343 -16.93 -4.84 -8.94
CA ARG A 343 -16.25 -4.61 -7.63
C ARG A 343 -15.80 -3.16 -7.43
N LYS A 344 -15.19 -2.53 -8.45
CA LYS A 344 -14.73 -1.12 -8.36
C LYS A 344 -15.88 -0.13 -8.37
N GLN A 345 -16.96 -0.46 -9.07
CA GLN A 345 -18.18 0.31 -9.20
C GLN A 345 -18.91 0.35 -7.85
N CYS A 346 -19.01 -0.80 -7.16
CA CYS A 346 -19.51 -0.89 -5.79
C CYS A 346 -18.70 -0.02 -4.82
N LEU A 347 -17.35 -0.02 -4.91
CA LEU A 347 -16.52 0.85 -4.08
C LEU A 347 -16.72 2.34 -4.39
N LYS A 348 -16.86 2.72 -5.67
CA LYS A 348 -17.15 4.11 -6.06
C LYS A 348 -18.50 4.57 -5.53
N LEU A 349 -19.53 3.74 -5.66
CA LEU A 349 -20.87 3.98 -5.12
C LEU A 349 -20.84 4.10 -3.58
N LEU A 350 -20.09 3.24 -2.89
CA LEU A 350 -19.99 3.29 -1.42
C LEU A 350 -19.24 4.55 -0.95
N LYS A 351 -18.14 4.90 -1.60
CA LYS A 351 -17.41 6.15 -1.30
C LYS A 351 -18.28 7.38 -1.56
N TYR A 352 -19.06 7.39 -2.64
CA TYR A 352 -19.97 8.49 -2.96
C TYR A 352 -21.12 8.59 -1.95
N LEU A 353 -21.76 7.46 -1.61
CA LEU A 353 -22.78 7.40 -0.55
C LEU A 353 -22.22 7.93 0.78
N LEU A 354 -21.00 7.53 1.16
CA LEU A 354 -20.36 8.02 2.38
C LEU A 354 -20.11 9.54 2.35
N VAL A 355 -19.69 10.11 1.21
CA VAL A 355 -19.56 11.57 1.04
C VAL A 355 -20.92 12.25 1.23
N GLN A 356 -21.95 11.83 0.49
CA GLN A 356 -23.29 12.43 0.59
C GLN A 356 -23.93 12.29 1.98
N LEU A 357 -23.59 11.24 2.73
CA LEU A 357 -24.03 11.08 4.12
C LEU A 357 -23.23 11.97 5.08
N LYS A 358 -21.91 12.12 4.90
CA LYS A 358 -21.08 13.04 5.70
C LYS A 358 -21.43 14.52 5.49
N GLU A 359 -21.88 14.89 4.31
CA GLU A 359 -22.40 16.24 4.04
C GLU A 359 -23.68 16.54 4.84
N LYS A 360 -24.57 15.54 5.01
CA LYS A 360 -25.83 15.67 5.75
C LYS A 360 -25.67 15.50 7.26
N HIS A 361 -24.75 14.64 7.69
CA HIS A 361 -24.53 14.24 9.08
C HIS A 361 -23.04 14.41 9.48
N PRO A 362 -22.49 15.64 9.42
CA PRO A 362 -21.06 15.88 9.54
C PRO A 362 -20.52 15.64 10.95
N LYS A 363 -21.36 15.71 11.99
CA LYS A 363 -20.95 15.46 13.38
C LYS A 363 -20.87 13.96 13.66
N GLU A 364 -21.96 13.26 13.35
CA GLU A 364 -22.19 11.84 13.56
C GLU A 364 -21.19 11.00 12.74
N LEU A 365 -21.03 11.38 11.46
CA LEU A 365 -20.18 10.64 10.51
C LEU A 365 -18.78 11.24 10.36
N SER A 366 -18.41 12.22 11.19
CA SER A 366 -17.07 12.83 11.25
C SER A 366 -15.94 11.80 11.21
N LYS A 367 -16.03 10.78 12.09
CA LYS A 367 -15.08 9.67 12.25
C LYS A 367 -14.99 8.72 11.04
N PHE A 368 -15.99 8.69 10.17
CA PHE A 368 -16.02 7.72 9.06
C PHE A 368 -15.12 8.16 7.91
N SER A 369 -14.48 7.19 7.25
CA SER A 369 -13.46 7.44 6.23
C SER A 369 -13.61 6.54 5.00
N SER A 370 -13.05 6.99 3.87
CA SER A 370 -12.96 6.21 2.64
C SER A 370 -12.17 4.90 2.79
N TYR A 371 -11.37 4.77 3.86
CA TYR A 371 -10.66 3.54 4.20
C TYR A 371 -11.61 2.44 4.69
N GLN A 372 -12.57 2.76 5.57
CA GLN A 372 -13.56 1.78 6.03
C GLN A 372 -14.39 1.23 4.87
N ALA A 373 -14.75 2.07 3.90
CA ALA A 373 -15.42 1.64 2.66
C ALA A 373 -14.55 0.68 1.82
N LYS A 374 -13.22 0.86 1.82
CA LYS A 374 -12.25 -0.01 1.14
C LYS A 374 -12.13 -1.35 1.87
N THR A 375 -12.04 -1.33 3.20
CA THR A 375 -11.99 -2.52 4.06
C THR A 375 -13.27 -3.35 3.97
N ALA A 376 -14.44 -2.72 4.01
CA ALA A 376 -15.74 -3.38 3.82
C ALA A 376 -15.82 -4.09 2.45
N LEU A 377 -15.34 -3.45 1.37
CA LEU A 377 -15.23 -4.10 0.06
C LEU A 377 -14.29 -5.32 0.11
N PHE A 378 -13.13 -5.23 0.77
CA PHE A 378 -12.19 -6.34 0.84
C PHE A 378 -12.77 -7.55 1.59
N HIS A 379 -13.45 -7.36 2.73
CA HIS A 379 -14.16 -8.44 3.41
C HIS A 379 -15.33 -8.99 2.57
N ALA A 380 -16.13 -8.12 1.94
CA ALA A 380 -17.20 -8.54 1.03
C ALA A 380 -16.66 -9.34 -0.16
N CYS A 381 -15.44 -9.04 -0.64
CA CYS A 381 -14.78 -9.80 -1.70
C CYS A 381 -14.23 -11.13 -1.20
N SER A 382 -13.56 -11.18 -0.03
CA SER A 382 -12.98 -12.42 0.51
C SER A 382 -14.02 -13.43 0.94
N VAL A 383 -15.15 -12.99 1.52
CA VAL A 383 -16.26 -13.88 1.92
C VAL A 383 -17.07 -14.39 0.72
N ARG A 384 -17.11 -13.64 -0.39
CA ARG A 384 -17.93 -13.96 -1.57
C ARG A 384 -17.09 -14.41 -2.77
N CYS A 385 -16.15 -15.30 -2.47
CA CYS A 385 -15.32 -16.00 -3.44
C CYS A 385 -16.10 -17.19 -4.01
N ILE A 386 -16.70 -17.00 -5.18
CA ILE A 386 -17.33 -18.10 -5.90
C ILE A 386 -16.25 -18.82 -6.73
N PRO A 387 -15.98 -20.13 -6.50
CA PRO A 387 -15.18 -20.94 -7.40
C PRO A 387 -15.85 -20.99 -8.78
N ALA A 388 -15.06 -21.00 -9.86
CA ALA A 388 -15.51 -20.67 -11.22
C ALA A 388 -16.62 -21.57 -11.85
N PHE A 389 -17.11 -22.58 -11.14
CA PHE A 389 -18.13 -23.53 -11.59
C PHE A 389 -19.56 -23.22 -11.08
N SER A 390 -19.75 -22.36 -10.07
CA SER A 390 -21.10 -21.98 -9.62
C SER A 390 -21.56 -20.68 -10.29
N VAL A 391 -22.45 -20.77 -11.27
CA VAL A 391 -22.96 -19.62 -12.04
C VAL A 391 -23.95 -18.82 -11.19
N GLY A 392 -23.44 -17.91 -10.33
CA GLY A 392 -24.20 -17.36 -9.20
C GLY A 392 -23.99 -15.87 -8.87
N PHE A 393 -24.26 -14.97 -9.83
CA PHE A 393 -24.74 -13.58 -9.63
C PHE A 393 -23.96 -12.54 -8.79
N CYS A 394 -22.93 -12.87 -8.01
CA CYS A 394 -22.46 -12.00 -6.93
C CYS A 394 -21.69 -10.73 -7.36
N TRP A 395 -20.89 -10.80 -8.43
CA TRP A 395 -20.02 -9.68 -8.88
C TRP A 395 -20.11 -9.36 -10.37
N SER A 396 -21.14 -9.85 -11.07
CA SER A 396 -21.37 -9.53 -12.49
C SER A 396 -21.59 -8.02 -12.69
N TRP A 397 -21.29 -7.52 -13.89
CA TRP A 397 -21.59 -6.13 -14.30
C TRP A 397 -23.08 -5.80 -14.11
N ASP A 398 -23.96 -6.65 -14.64
CA ASP A 398 -25.43 -6.51 -14.49
C ASP A 398 -25.89 -6.80 -13.04
N GLY A 399 -25.04 -7.51 -12.28
CA GLY A 399 -25.17 -7.78 -10.85
C GLY A 399 -24.71 -6.62 -9.95
N THR A 400 -24.47 -5.40 -10.47
CA THR A 400 -24.01 -4.24 -9.68
C THR A 400 -24.91 -3.97 -8.46
N ARG A 401 -26.24 -4.13 -8.57
CA ARG A 401 -27.17 -4.03 -7.42
C ARG A 401 -26.93 -5.13 -6.37
N THR A 402 -26.68 -6.35 -6.81
CA THR A 402 -26.46 -7.52 -5.95
C THR A 402 -25.12 -7.40 -5.20
N GLY A 403 -24.05 -7.06 -5.93
CA GLY A 403 -22.74 -6.78 -5.35
C GLY A 403 -22.80 -5.60 -4.37
N PHE A 404 -23.40 -4.48 -4.76
CA PHE A 404 -23.48 -3.29 -3.92
C PHE A 404 -24.32 -3.51 -2.65
N ARG A 405 -25.47 -4.19 -2.73
CA ARG A 405 -26.23 -4.62 -1.55
C ARG A 405 -25.38 -5.51 -0.63
N GLY A 406 -24.55 -6.38 -1.19
CA GLY A 406 -23.60 -7.19 -0.43
C GLY A 406 -22.47 -6.39 0.24
N VAL A 407 -22.01 -5.25 -0.28
CA VAL A 407 -21.03 -4.43 0.45
C VAL A 407 -21.66 -3.72 1.66
N LEU A 408 -22.99 -3.62 1.71
CA LEU A 408 -23.74 -2.97 2.79
C LEU A 408 -24.24 -3.93 3.89
N GLY A 409 -24.01 -5.25 3.77
CA GLY A 409 -24.41 -6.27 4.75
C GLY A 409 -23.76 -7.62 4.47
#